data_AF-A0A2N7S6V8-F1
#
_entry.id   AF-A0A2N7S6V8-F1
#
_cell.length_a   1.000
_cell.length_b   1.000
_cell.length_c   1.000
_cell.angle_alpha   90.00
_cell.angle_beta   90.00
_cell.angle_gamma   90.00
#
_symmetry.space_group_name_H-M   'P 1'
#
loop_
_entity.id
_entity.type
_entity.pdbx_description
1 polymer ?
#
loop_
_entity_poly.entity_id
_entity_poly.type
_entity_poly.pdbx_seq_one_letter_code
_entity_poly.pdbx_strand_id
1 'polypeptide(L)'
;MVAYRSATAGLASLVMYDVTTLHFEAKDEDKLRKVGMSKERRVDPQIQVGLLVDPAGFPLELHMFEGSKAETTTIIPVLQAFQARHGITDLVVVADAGMLSANNLNAIEDAGFKFIVGSRLTKAPYDLQEHFDTKGNRFTNGQVLESTRVMGTGKNARERRIVYQWSAKPFARDNRNINLMERNALAVAEGKSPMKKVRFLKVSGAEKELDEKVIERARMLAGLKGYVTNMLVDSVSATLVISANQALQD
;
A
#
# COMPACT_ATOMS: atom_id res chain seq x y z
N MET A 1 21.80 5.21 -26.65
CA MET A 1 20.87 5.00 -25.50
C MET A 1 20.80 6.32 -24.75
N VAL A 2 19.73 7.08 -24.96
CA VAL A 2 19.57 8.41 -24.34
C VAL A 2 19.03 8.19 -22.94
N ALA A 3 19.89 8.29 -21.93
CA ALA A 3 19.45 8.39 -20.55
C ALA A 3 18.84 9.79 -20.38
N TYR A 4 17.53 9.87 -20.22
CA TYR A 4 16.87 11.12 -19.86
C TYR A 4 17.31 11.48 -18.43
N ARG A 5 18.17 12.49 -18.31
CA ARG A 5 18.51 13.10 -17.03
C ARG A 5 17.42 14.13 -16.74
N SER A 6 16.39 13.74 -15.99
CA SER A 6 15.55 14.75 -15.34
C SER A 6 16.45 15.54 -14.40
N ALA A 7 16.71 16.79 -14.75
CA ALA A 7 17.44 17.72 -13.90
C ALA A 7 16.54 18.18 -12.76
N THR A 8 16.17 17.28 -11.86
CA THR A 8 15.77 17.69 -10.51
C THR A 8 17.06 17.92 -9.72
N ALA A 9 17.39 19.19 -9.57
CA ALA A 9 18.51 19.64 -8.76
C ALA A 9 18.39 19.07 -7.32
N GLY A 10 19.43 18.34 -6.89
CA GLY A 10 19.85 18.25 -5.49
C GLY A 10 19.08 17.34 -4.52
N LEU A 11 18.01 16.67 -4.94
CA LEU A 11 17.26 15.74 -4.07
C LEU A 11 17.16 14.37 -4.75
N ALA A 12 17.25 13.32 -3.95
CA ALA A 12 17.27 11.90 -4.32
C ALA A 12 16.51 11.55 -5.63
N SER A 13 17.06 10.63 -6.42
CA SER A 13 16.37 10.10 -7.60
C SER A 13 15.12 9.35 -7.16
N LEU A 14 13.95 9.85 -7.53
CA LEU A 14 12.67 9.23 -7.26
C LEU A 14 12.35 8.26 -8.39
N VAL A 15 12.08 7.00 -8.04
CA VAL A 15 11.63 5.99 -8.99
C VAL A 15 10.36 5.35 -8.45
N MET A 16 9.46 4.99 -9.36
CA MET A 16 8.25 4.25 -9.00
C MET A 16 8.40 2.82 -9.48
N TYR A 17 8.00 1.88 -8.64
CA TYR A 17 8.06 0.46 -8.94
C TYR A 17 6.66 -0.14 -8.82
N ASP A 18 6.20 -0.71 -9.93
CA ASP A 18 4.96 -1.48 -9.98
C ASP A 18 5.25 -2.92 -10.42
N VAL A 19 4.53 -3.87 -9.83
CA VAL A 19 4.63 -5.28 -10.17
C VAL A 19 3.26 -5.77 -10.61
N THR A 20 3.19 -6.21 -11.86
CA THR A 20 1.99 -6.84 -12.41
C THR A 20 2.23 -8.33 -12.61
N THR A 21 1.25 -9.14 -12.22
CA THR A 21 1.26 -10.58 -12.49
C THR A 21 0.55 -10.89 -13.80
N LEU A 22 1.23 -11.60 -14.70
CA LEU A 22 0.62 -12.13 -15.93
C LEU A 22 0.37 -13.63 -15.75
N HIS A 23 -0.87 -14.05 -15.96
CA HIS A 23 -1.28 -15.45 -15.90
C HIS A 23 -1.40 -16.03 -17.31
N PHE A 24 -1.12 -17.33 -17.44
CA PHE A 24 -1.19 -18.04 -18.71
C PHE A 24 -2.10 -19.26 -18.58
N GLU A 25 -3.02 -19.43 -19.54
CA GLU A 25 -3.76 -20.67 -19.70
C GLU A 25 -2.83 -21.74 -20.28
N ALA A 26 -2.02 -22.34 -19.40
CA ALA A 26 -1.06 -23.38 -19.74
C ALA A 26 -1.16 -24.52 -18.73
N LYS A 27 -1.06 -25.76 -19.21
CA LYS A 27 -1.16 -26.95 -18.36
C LYS A 27 0.10 -27.18 -17.52
N ASP A 28 1.25 -26.79 -18.03
CA ASP A 28 2.56 -27.11 -17.47
C ASP A 28 3.37 -25.85 -17.13
N GLU A 29 4.13 -25.92 -16.03
CA GLU A 29 5.15 -24.92 -15.69
C GLU A 29 6.37 -24.99 -16.59
N ASP A 30 7.15 -23.90 -16.67
CA ASP A 30 8.49 -23.92 -17.24
C ASP A 30 9.51 -23.19 -16.37
N LYS A 31 10.64 -22.76 -16.94
CA LYS A 31 11.72 -22.06 -16.24
C LYS A 31 11.29 -20.70 -15.67
N LEU A 32 10.34 -20.03 -16.30
CA LEU A 32 9.89 -18.69 -15.94
C LEU A 32 8.43 -18.70 -15.46
N ARG A 33 7.54 -19.41 -16.15
CA ARG A 33 6.13 -19.56 -15.80
C ARG A 33 6.02 -20.57 -14.66
N LYS A 34 5.79 -20.06 -13.46
CA LYS A 34 5.66 -20.85 -12.24
C LYS A 34 4.32 -20.57 -11.58
N VAL A 35 3.69 -21.59 -11.02
CA VAL A 35 2.52 -21.43 -10.18
C VAL A 35 2.96 -20.64 -8.95
N GLY A 36 2.27 -19.53 -8.68
CA GLY A 36 2.55 -18.69 -7.53
C GLY A 36 1.32 -18.51 -6.65
N MET A 37 1.42 -17.60 -5.70
CA MET A 37 0.32 -17.27 -4.79
C MET A 37 -0.75 -16.46 -5.53
N SER A 38 -1.65 -17.14 -6.23
CA SER A 38 -2.81 -16.49 -6.86
C SER A 38 -3.80 -16.03 -5.79
N LYS A 39 -4.19 -14.75 -5.81
CA LYS A 39 -5.26 -14.20 -4.95
C LYS A 39 -6.61 -14.89 -5.20
N GLU A 40 -6.77 -15.51 -6.37
CA GLU A 40 -7.95 -16.25 -6.79
C GLU A 40 -7.78 -17.78 -6.69
N ARG A 41 -6.67 -18.25 -6.09
CA ARG A 41 -6.30 -19.68 -5.98
C ARG A 41 -6.25 -20.41 -7.32
N ARG A 42 -5.91 -19.70 -8.40
CA ARG A 42 -5.65 -20.33 -9.71
C ARG A 42 -4.36 -21.15 -9.65
N VAL A 43 -4.39 -22.31 -10.29
CA VAL A 43 -3.23 -23.19 -10.50
C VAL A 43 -2.53 -22.92 -11.83
N ASP A 44 -2.97 -21.90 -12.55
CA ASP A 44 -2.39 -21.49 -13.82
C ASP A 44 -0.99 -20.90 -13.62
N PRO A 45 0.02 -21.30 -14.42
CA PRO A 45 1.34 -20.73 -14.37
C PRO A 45 1.31 -19.21 -14.57
N GLN A 46 2.13 -18.49 -13.81
CA GLN A 46 2.20 -17.04 -13.85
C GLN A 46 3.65 -16.54 -13.93
N ILE A 47 3.82 -15.29 -14.34
CA ILE A 47 5.07 -14.54 -14.22
C ILE A 47 4.78 -13.21 -13.53
N GLN A 48 5.82 -12.63 -12.94
CA GLN A 48 5.77 -11.26 -12.44
C GLN A 48 6.57 -10.35 -13.37
N VAL A 49 5.98 -9.21 -13.72
CA VAL A 49 6.60 -8.18 -14.51
C VAL A 49 6.75 -6.95 -13.63
N GLY A 50 8.00 -6.60 -13.32
CA GLY A 50 8.34 -5.37 -12.61
C GLY A 50 8.64 -4.25 -13.60
N LEU A 51 8.02 -3.09 -13.41
CA LEU A 51 8.26 -1.90 -14.20
C LEU A 51 8.81 -0.80 -13.29
N LEU A 52 9.99 -0.29 -13.67
CA LEU A 52 10.57 0.89 -13.05
C LEU A 52 10.24 2.10 -13.93
N VAL A 53 9.62 3.13 -13.36
CA VAL A 53 9.29 4.37 -14.07
C VAL A 53 9.82 5.59 -13.34
N ASP A 54 10.00 6.68 -14.07
CA ASP A 54 10.29 7.99 -13.49
C ASP A 54 9.01 8.66 -12.96
N PRO A 55 9.10 9.80 -12.27
CA PRO A 55 7.93 10.51 -11.75
C PRO A 55 6.98 11.07 -12.82
N ALA A 56 7.40 11.11 -14.09
CA ALA A 56 6.55 11.50 -15.22
C ALA A 56 5.88 10.28 -15.88
N GLY A 57 6.07 9.07 -15.34
CA GLY A 57 5.54 7.83 -15.88
C GLY A 57 6.35 7.25 -17.05
N PHE A 58 7.53 7.80 -17.34
CA PHE A 58 8.38 7.28 -18.40
C PHE A 58 9.02 5.96 -17.97
N PRO A 59 8.91 4.88 -18.77
CA PRO A 59 9.48 3.58 -18.43
C PRO A 59 11.02 3.62 -18.50
N LEU A 60 11.65 3.30 -17.37
CA LEU A 60 13.11 3.25 -17.22
C LEU A 60 13.66 1.85 -17.47
N GLU A 61 13.07 0.84 -16.81
CA GLU A 61 13.47 -0.57 -16.95
C GLU A 61 12.29 -1.52 -16.79
N LEU A 62 12.32 -2.64 -17.52
CA LEU A 62 11.35 -3.73 -17.43
C LEU A 62 12.08 -5.01 -16.97
N HIS A 63 11.51 -5.70 -16.00
CA HIS A 63 12.08 -6.92 -15.44
C HIS A 63 11.04 -8.04 -15.39
N MET A 64 11.45 -9.27 -15.69
CA MET A 64 10.59 -10.44 -15.68
C MET A 64 11.10 -11.45 -14.65
N PHE A 65 10.20 -11.93 -13.80
CA PHE A 65 10.51 -12.85 -12.72
C PHE A 65 9.56 -14.04 -12.73
N GLU A 66 10.03 -15.14 -12.13
CA GLU A 66 9.19 -16.30 -11.86
C GLU A 66 7.98 -15.91 -11.02
N GLY A 67 6.81 -16.46 -11.37
CA GLY A 67 5.54 -16.14 -10.74
C GLY A 67 5.45 -16.40 -9.23
N SER A 68 6.35 -17.21 -8.68
CA SER A 68 6.42 -17.58 -7.27
C SER A 68 7.31 -16.67 -6.41
N LYS A 69 8.10 -15.78 -7.01
CA LYS A 69 9.04 -14.92 -6.26
C LYS A 69 8.30 -13.87 -5.42
N ALA A 70 8.82 -13.55 -4.25
CA ALA A 70 8.25 -12.46 -3.45
C ALA A 70 8.66 -11.09 -4.04
N GLU A 71 7.78 -10.09 -3.97
CA GLU A 71 8.01 -8.72 -4.45
C GLU A 71 9.32 -8.10 -3.93
N THR A 72 9.68 -8.36 -2.66
CA THR A 72 10.94 -7.84 -2.08
C THR A 72 12.18 -8.45 -2.70
N THR A 73 12.13 -9.73 -3.05
CA THR A 73 13.23 -10.44 -3.69
C THR A 73 13.44 -9.95 -5.13
N THR A 74 12.42 -9.38 -5.75
CA THR A 74 12.51 -8.83 -7.11
C THR A 74 12.93 -7.36 -7.11
N ILE A 75 12.44 -6.54 -6.18
CA ILE A 75 12.71 -5.10 -6.17
C ILE A 75 14.15 -4.72 -5.79
N ILE A 76 14.72 -5.31 -4.73
CA ILE A 76 16.03 -4.90 -4.22
C ILE A 76 17.14 -5.08 -5.28
N PRO A 77 17.26 -6.25 -5.94
CA PRO A 77 18.25 -6.42 -7.00
C PRO A 77 18.08 -5.45 -8.16
N VAL A 78 16.84 -5.12 -8.53
CA VAL A 78 16.53 -4.13 -9.59
C VAL A 78 17.03 -2.75 -9.19
N LEU A 79 16.69 -2.28 -7.98
CA LEU A 79 17.11 -0.97 -7.49
C LEU A 79 18.63 -0.87 -7.37
N GLN A 80 19.30 -1.92 -6.87
CA GLN A 80 20.76 -1.95 -6.76
C GLN A 80 21.45 -1.92 -8.13
N ALA A 81 20.95 -2.72 -9.09
CA ALA A 81 21.47 -2.71 -10.45
C ALA A 81 21.28 -1.35 -11.12
N PHE A 82 20.10 -0.75 -10.93
CA PHE A 82 19.80 0.59 -11.44
C PHE A 82 20.72 1.67 -10.84
N GLN A 83 20.93 1.67 -9.52
CA GLN A 83 21.87 2.59 -8.87
C GLN A 83 23.29 2.43 -9.42
N ALA A 84 23.78 1.19 -9.52
CA ALA A 84 25.13 0.91 -10.00
C ALA A 84 25.31 1.34 -11.46
N ARG A 85 24.32 1.10 -12.32
CA ARG A 85 24.36 1.46 -13.74
C ARG A 85 24.37 2.98 -13.96
N HIS A 86 23.68 3.73 -13.11
CA HIS A 86 23.48 5.17 -13.27
C HIS A 86 24.26 6.05 -12.29
N GLY A 87 25.04 5.45 -11.37
CA GLY A 87 25.82 6.18 -10.36
C GLY A 87 24.96 6.95 -9.37
N ILE A 88 23.77 6.44 -9.03
CA ILE A 88 22.81 7.11 -8.15
C ILE A 88 23.13 6.75 -6.69
N THR A 89 23.41 7.75 -5.87
CA THR A 89 23.76 7.58 -4.44
C THR A 89 22.53 7.62 -3.53
N ASP A 90 21.51 8.38 -3.90
CA ASP A 90 20.28 8.54 -3.12
C ASP A 90 19.08 8.18 -3.99
N LEU A 91 18.49 7.01 -3.74
CA LEU A 91 17.32 6.52 -4.45
C LEU A 91 16.12 6.42 -3.49
N VAL A 92 15.00 7.03 -3.89
CA VAL A 92 13.71 6.90 -3.20
C VAL A 92 12.79 6.06 -4.07
N VAL A 93 12.32 4.94 -3.54
CA VAL A 93 11.35 4.09 -4.23
C VAL A 93 9.93 4.39 -3.79
N VAL A 94 9.05 4.65 -4.75
CA VAL A 94 7.61 4.79 -4.55
C VAL A 94 6.92 3.51 -4.97
N ALA A 95 6.04 2.98 -4.14
CA ALA A 95 5.29 1.78 -4.48
C ALA A 95 3.91 1.70 -3.82
N ASP A 96 3.17 0.69 -4.24
CA ASP A 96 1.82 0.41 -3.78
C ASP A 96 1.79 -0.24 -2.38
N ALA A 97 0.58 -0.41 -1.84
CA ALA A 97 0.39 -1.00 -0.52
C ALA A 97 0.72 -2.50 -0.42
N GLY A 98 0.96 -3.20 -1.54
CA GLY A 98 1.44 -4.58 -1.55
C GLY A 98 2.77 -4.74 -0.84
N MET A 99 3.64 -3.74 -0.96
CA MET A 99 4.96 -3.72 -0.33
C MET A 99 4.97 -3.37 1.17
N LEU A 100 3.82 -3.10 1.79
CA LEU A 100 3.70 -2.56 3.16
C LEU A 100 4.08 -3.55 4.28
N SER A 101 4.45 -4.80 3.94
CA SER A 101 4.89 -5.79 4.92
C SER A 101 6.11 -5.27 5.70
N ALA A 102 6.14 -5.44 7.03
CA ALA A 102 7.25 -4.96 7.85
C ALA A 102 8.59 -5.58 7.42
N ASN A 103 8.59 -6.85 7.00
CA ASN A 103 9.77 -7.52 6.47
C ASN A 103 10.23 -6.90 5.15
N ASN A 104 9.29 -6.56 4.25
CA ASN A 104 9.60 -5.95 2.96
C ASN A 104 10.24 -4.57 3.18
N LEU A 105 9.63 -3.74 4.04
CA LEU A 105 10.13 -2.41 4.36
C LEU A 105 11.49 -2.46 5.08
N ASN A 106 11.70 -3.42 6.00
CA ASN A 106 13.01 -3.60 6.65
C ASN A 106 14.08 -3.95 5.62
N ALA A 107 13.79 -4.85 4.68
CA ALA A 107 14.76 -5.27 3.67
C ALA A 107 15.16 -4.12 2.73
N ILE A 108 14.20 -3.26 2.34
CA ILE A 108 14.47 -2.06 1.53
C ILE A 108 15.37 -1.08 2.30
N GLU A 109 15.05 -0.85 3.57
CA GLU A 109 15.80 0.03 4.47
C GLU A 109 17.21 -0.52 4.77
N ASP A 110 17.35 -1.83 4.97
CA ASP A 110 18.63 -2.52 5.20
C ASP A 110 19.54 -2.50 3.96
N ALA A 111 18.93 -2.45 2.76
CA ALA A 111 19.64 -2.23 1.51
C ALA A 111 20.03 -0.75 1.28
N GLY A 112 19.72 0.14 2.22
CA GLY A 112 20.09 1.56 2.18
C GLY A 112 19.12 2.45 1.40
N PHE A 113 17.97 1.93 0.97
CA PHE A 113 17.01 2.69 0.17
C PHE A 113 16.04 3.50 1.04
N LYS A 114 15.63 4.64 0.50
CA LYS A 114 14.51 5.43 1.01
C LYS A 114 13.22 4.97 0.31
N PHE A 115 12.08 5.03 0.98
CA PHE A 115 10.83 4.60 0.36
C PHE A 115 9.62 5.49 0.71
N ILE A 116 8.63 5.47 -0.18
CA ILE A 116 7.27 5.97 0.04
C ILE A 116 6.30 4.87 -0.39
N VAL A 117 5.55 4.32 0.56
CA VAL A 117 4.64 3.20 0.30
C VAL A 117 3.23 3.58 0.71
N GLY A 118 2.26 3.40 -0.19
CA GLY A 118 0.85 3.63 0.13
C GLY A 118 0.37 2.69 1.24
N SER A 119 -0.45 3.18 2.17
CA SER A 119 -0.97 2.41 3.30
C SER A 119 -2.48 2.29 3.27
N ARG A 120 -2.98 1.05 3.29
CA ARG A 120 -4.41 0.78 3.47
C ARG A 120 -4.74 0.85 4.96
N LEU A 121 -5.65 1.75 5.33
CA LEU A 121 -6.15 1.88 6.70
C LEU A 121 -7.20 0.78 6.95
N THR A 122 -6.73 -0.43 7.27
CA THR A 122 -7.60 -1.58 7.54
C THR A 122 -8.02 -1.69 9.00
N LYS A 123 -7.24 -1.09 9.91
CA LYS A 123 -7.54 -0.90 11.33
C LYS A 123 -7.35 0.57 11.65
N ALA A 124 -8.13 1.10 12.60
CA ALA A 124 -7.93 2.46 13.09
C ALA A 124 -6.49 2.58 13.60
N PRO A 125 -5.65 3.41 12.94
CA PRO A 125 -4.34 3.78 13.44
C PRO A 125 -4.44 4.11 14.94
N TYR A 126 -3.76 3.35 15.81
CA TYR A 126 -3.69 3.74 17.25
C TYR A 126 -3.10 5.14 17.39
N ASP A 127 -2.13 5.42 16.54
CA ASP A 127 -1.48 6.69 16.26
C ASP A 127 -2.39 7.81 15.74
N LEU A 128 -3.65 7.54 15.36
CA LEU A 128 -4.66 8.58 15.13
C LEU A 128 -5.80 8.55 16.17
N GLN A 129 -5.82 7.61 17.12
CA GLN A 129 -6.89 7.52 18.11
C GLN A 129 -6.98 8.81 18.93
N GLU A 130 -5.87 9.32 19.44
CA GLU A 130 -5.85 10.60 20.16
C GLU A 130 -6.39 11.76 19.31
N HIS A 131 -6.08 11.79 18.01
CA HIS A 131 -6.64 12.79 17.11
C HIS A 131 -8.16 12.68 17.00
N PHE A 132 -8.68 11.45 16.84
CA PHE A 132 -10.11 11.20 16.77
C PHE A 132 -10.81 11.52 18.10
N ASP A 133 -10.19 11.17 19.23
CA ASP A 133 -10.74 11.39 20.56
C ASP A 133 -10.82 12.89 20.90
N THR A 134 -9.86 13.69 20.44
CA THR A 134 -9.77 15.12 20.74
C THR A 134 -10.48 16.02 19.72
N LYS A 135 -10.41 15.68 18.42
CA LYS A 135 -10.90 16.54 17.32
C LYS A 135 -12.03 15.90 16.51
N GLY A 136 -12.38 14.65 16.79
CA GLY A 136 -13.38 13.90 16.03
C GLY A 136 -12.91 13.56 14.61
N ASN A 137 -13.86 13.29 13.72
CA ASN A 137 -13.60 13.00 12.29
C ASN A 137 -13.87 14.19 11.36
N ARG A 138 -13.87 15.41 11.89
CA ARG A 138 -14.15 16.63 11.11
C ARG A 138 -12.87 17.10 10.43
N PHE A 139 -12.66 16.64 9.20
CA PHE A 139 -11.51 17.04 8.39
C PHE A 139 -11.90 18.08 7.33
N THR A 140 -10.95 18.93 6.99
CA THR A 140 -11.02 19.80 5.80
C THR A 140 -10.44 19.07 4.59
N ASN A 141 -10.95 19.34 3.38
CA ASN A 141 -10.46 18.67 2.17
C ASN A 141 -8.97 18.97 1.93
N GLY A 142 -8.15 17.93 1.82
CA GLY A 142 -6.70 18.06 1.68
C GLY A 142 -5.94 18.16 3.00
N GLN A 143 -6.63 18.10 4.15
CA GLN A 143 -5.98 18.14 5.46
C GLN A 143 -4.96 17.00 5.60
N VAL A 144 -3.77 17.38 6.05
CA VAL A 144 -2.64 16.47 6.27
C VAL A 144 -2.47 16.23 7.76
N LEU A 145 -2.19 14.99 8.13
CA LEU A 145 -1.78 14.61 9.47
C LEU A 145 -0.50 13.80 9.38
N GLU A 146 0.33 13.89 10.41
CA GLU A 146 1.55 13.11 10.51
C GLU A 146 1.59 12.39 11.85
N SER A 147 2.17 11.19 11.85
CA SER A 147 2.43 10.43 13.06
C SER A 147 3.62 9.50 12.87
N THR A 148 4.06 8.84 13.93
CA THR A 148 5.02 7.76 13.86
C THR A 148 4.38 6.45 14.29
N ARG A 149 4.81 5.35 13.66
CA ARG A 149 4.32 4.01 13.97
C ARG A 149 5.44 2.99 13.95
N VAL A 150 5.49 2.18 15.00
CA VAL A 150 6.33 0.98 15.03
C VAL A 150 5.71 -0.10 14.16
N MET A 151 6.44 -0.55 13.14
CA MET A 151 6.04 -1.63 12.25
C MET A 151 6.96 -2.84 12.43
N GLY A 152 6.37 -4.04 12.51
CA GLY A 152 7.10 -5.28 12.79
C GLY A 152 6.97 -5.72 14.25
N THR A 153 7.66 -6.79 14.62
CA THR A 153 7.65 -7.36 15.97
C THR A 153 9.05 -7.78 16.41
N GLY A 154 9.30 -7.73 17.72
CA GLY A 154 10.60 -8.10 18.31
C GLY A 154 11.76 -7.33 17.66
N LYS A 155 12.80 -8.06 17.25
CA LYS A 155 13.99 -7.50 16.57
C LYS A 155 13.71 -6.83 15.22
N ASN A 156 12.55 -7.09 14.62
CA ASN A 156 12.16 -6.53 13.32
C ASN A 156 11.28 -5.27 13.47
N ALA A 157 11.00 -4.83 14.70
CA ALA A 157 10.20 -3.65 14.95
C ALA A 157 11.01 -2.37 14.66
N ARG A 158 10.49 -1.50 13.79
CA ARG A 158 11.09 -0.20 13.47
C ARG A 158 10.05 0.90 13.46
N GLU A 159 10.39 2.03 14.05
CA GLU A 159 9.57 3.23 13.97
C GLU A 159 9.67 3.85 12.57
N ARG A 160 8.52 4.22 12.01
CA ARG A 160 8.41 4.83 10.67
C ARG A 160 7.45 5.99 10.70
N ARG A 161 7.72 6.98 9.87
CA ARG A 161 6.83 8.13 9.67
C ARG A 161 5.64 7.71 8.81
N ILE A 162 4.46 8.15 9.24
CA ILE A 162 3.20 7.96 8.52
C ILE A 162 2.61 9.33 8.22
N VAL A 163 2.37 9.58 6.94
CA VAL A 163 1.68 10.78 6.45
C VAL A 163 0.27 10.36 6.06
N TYR A 164 -0.73 11.10 6.54
CA TYR A 164 -2.13 10.92 6.20
C TYR A 164 -2.64 12.13 5.42
N GLN A 165 -3.49 11.87 4.44
CA GLN A 165 -4.27 12.92 3.79
C GLN A 165 -5.73 12.54 3.82
N TRP A 166 -6.58 13.46 4.26
CA TRP A 166 -8.02 13.33 4.12
C TRP A 166 -8.52 13.96 2.82
N SER A 167 -9.43 13.29 2.13
CA SER A 167 -10.09 13.83 0.94
C SER A 167 -11.59 13.54 0.91
N ALA A 168 -12.36 14.55 0.50
CA ALA A 168 -13.83 14.50 0.45
C ALA A 168 -14.37 13.50 -0.59
N LYS A 169 -13.71 13.37 -1.75
CA LYS A 169 -14.16 12.46 -2.82
C LYS A 169 -14.03 10.98 -2.40
N PRO A 170 -12.87 10.52 -1.88
CA PRO A 170 -12.77 9.21 -1.23
C PRO A 170 -13.73 9.06 -0.05
N PHE A 171 -13.89 10.06 0.83
CA PHE A 171 -14.85 9.99 1.95
C PHE A 171 -16.28 9.65 1.51
N ALA A 172 -16.80 10.33 0.48
CA ALA A 172 -18.13 10.07 -0.05
C ALA A 172 -18.25 8.67 -0.67
N ARG A 173 -17.23 8.22 -1.40
CA ARG A 173 -17.17 6.86 -1.97
C ARG A 173 -17.14 5.79 -0.87
N ASP A 174 -16.25 5.97 0.11
CA ASP A 174 -16.03 4.99 1.18
C ASP A 174 -17.29 4.86 2.05
N ASN A 175 -17.97 5.96 2.38
CA ASN A 175 -19.25 5.91 3.09
C ASN A 175 -20.37 5.19 2.31
N ARG A 176 -20.45 5.37 0.98
CA ARG A 176 -21.40 4.58 0.17
C ARG A 176 -21.11 3.09 0.26
N ASN A 177 -19.83 2.70 0.21
CA ASN A 177 -19.41 1.31 0.35
C ASN A 177 -19.69 0.76 1.76
N ILE A 178 -19.42 1.54 2.82
CA ILE A 178 -19.73 1.18 4.20
C ILE A 178 -21.24 0.95 4.37
N ASN A 179 -22.08 1.88 3.88
CA ASN A 179 -23.53 1.76 3.95
C ASN A 179 -24.06 0.51 3.22
N LEU A 180 -23.41 0.09 2.13
CA LEU A 180 -23.76 -1.14 1.42
C LEU A 180 -23.36 -2.39 2.24
N MET A 181 -22.16 -2.38 2.82
CA MET A 181 -21.67 -3.48 3.66
C MET A 181 -22.51 -3.63 4.94
N GLU A 182 -22.90 -2.53 5.57
CA GLU A 182 -23.78 -2.50 6.75
C GLU A 182 -25.17 -3.06 6.43
N ARG A 183 -25.80 -2.63 5.33
CA ARG A 183 -27.08 -3.22 4.86
C ARG A 183 -26.98 -4.71 4.60
N ASN A 184 -25.89 -5.17 3.98
CA ASN A 184 -25.66 -6.59 3.75
C ASN A 184 -25.48 -7.37 5.05
N ALA A 185 -24.81 -6.80 6.06
CA ALA A 185 -24.64 -7.41 7.37
C ALA A 185 -25.96 -7.49 8.13
N LEU A 186 -26.76 -6.42 8.10
CA LEU A 186 -28.07 -6.37 8.73
C LEU A 186 -29.02 -7.41 8.13
N ALA A 187 -29.06 -7.56 6.81
CA ALA A 187 -29.87 -8.57 6.14
C ALA A 187 -29.51 -10.01 6.57
N VAL A 188 -28.24 -10.28 6.86
CA VAL A 188 -27.80 -11.60 7.37
C VAL A 188 -28.16 -11.77 8.85
N ALA A 189 -28.01 -10.72 9.66
CA ALA A 189 -28.37 -10.74 11.09
C ALA A 189 -29.88 -10.97 11.28
N GLU A 190 -30.71 -10.32 10.47
CA GLU A 190 -32.18 -10.45 10.48
C GLU A 190 -32.70 -11.74 9.79
N GLY A 191 -31.81 -12.56 9.21
CA GLY A 191 -32.21 -13.79 8.51
C GLY A 191 -32.86 -13.58 7.13
N LYS A 192 -32.85 -12.35 6.60
CA LYS A 192 -33.33 -12.01 5.23
C LYS A 192 -32.37 -12.46 4.13
N SER A 193 -31.20 -12.96 4.48
CA SER A 193 -30.17 -13.44 3.55
C SER A 193 -29.47 -14.68 4.11
N PRO A 194 -28.96 -15.58 3.24
CA PRO A 194 -28.30 -16.80 3.67
C PRO A 194 -27.04 -16.49 4.49
N MET A 195 -26.73 -17.39 5.43
CA MET A 195 -25.58 -17.25 6.32
C MET A 195 -24.29 -17.27 5.51
N LYS A 196 -23.59 -16.14 5.49
CA LYS A 196 -22.27 -15.99 4.86
C LYS A 196 -21.42 -15.05 5.69
N LYS A 197 -20.10 -15.21 5.62
CA LYS A 197 -19.16 -14.30 6.27
C LYS A 197 -19.21 -12.95 5.56
N VAL A 198 -19.76 -11.94 6.23
CA VAL A 198 -19.83 -10.55 5.75
C VAL A 198 -19.10 -9.63 6.71
N ARG A 199 -18.57 -8.51 6.19
CA ARG A 199 -17.96 -7.47 7.02
C ARG A 199 -19.04 -6.81 7.89
N PHE A 200 -18.68 -6.40 9.11
CA PHE A 200 -19.57 -5.78 10.11
C PHE A 200 -20.60 -6.71 10.76
N LEU A 201 -20.54 -8.02 10.50
CA LEU A 201 -21.34 -9.00 11.24
C LEU A 201 -20.50 -9.60 12.37
N LYS A 202 -21.02 -9.54 13.60
CA LYS A 202 -20.50 -10.24 14.76
C LYS A 202 -21.36 -11.48 15.02
N VAL A 203 -20.70 -12.62 15.21
CA VAL A 203 -21.36 -13.89 15.52
C VAL A 203 -20.85 -14.35 16.87
N SER A 204 -21.75 -14.59 17.81
CA SER A 204 -21.43 -15.04 19.17
C SER A 204 -22.33 -16.21 19.53
N GLY A 205 -21.83 -17.43 19.32
CA GLY A 205 -22.63 -18.65 19.42
C GLY A 205 -23.76 -18.65 18.38
N ALA A 206 -25.00 -18.65 18.85
CA ALA A 206 -26.19 -18.62 18.00
C ALA A 206 -26.62 -17.19 17.60
N GLU A 207 -26.13 -16.17 18.31
CA GLU A 207 -26.53 -14.78 18.09
C GLU A 207 -25.74 -14.14 16.95
N LYS A 208 -26.43 -13.29 16.19
CA LYS A 208 -25.91 -12.55 15.04
C LYS A 208 -26.32 -11.10 15.19
N GLU A 209 -25.35 -10.22 15.28
CA GLU A 209 -25.58 -8.80 15.45
C GLU A 209 -24.60 -7.98 14.60
N LEU A 210 -24.90 -6.70 14.42
CA LEU A 210 -23.95 -5.79 13.80
C LEU A 210 -22.80 -5.48 14.77
N ASP A 211 -21.59 -5.43 14.22
CA ASP A 211 -20.42 -4.94 14.96
C ASP A 211 -20.34 -3.41 14.86
N GLU A 212 -21.14 -2.73 15.68
CA GLU A 212 -21.25 -1.26 15.68
C GLU A 212 -19.89 -0.58 15.85
N LYS A 213 -19.01 -1.13 16.71
CA LYS A 213 -17.67 -0.59 16.95
C LYS A 213 -16.80 -0.65 15.70
N VAL A 214 -16.92 -1.73 14.91
CA VAL A 214 -16.17 -1.85 13.65
C VAL A 214 -16.76 -0.95 12.55
N ILE A 215 -18.09 -0.73 12.54
CA ILE A 215 -18.75 0.22 11.63
C ILE A 215 -18.28 1.65 11.93
N GLU A 216 -18.35 2.07 13.19
CA GLU A 216 -17.95 3.41 13.63
C GLU A 216 -16.49 3.69 13.27
N ARG A 217 -15.59 2.76 13.56
CA ARG A 217 -14.18 2.85 13.16
C ARG A 217 -14.01 2.96 11.65
N ALA A 218 -14.76 2.20 10.86
CA ALA A 218 -14.68 2.32 9.40
C ALA A 218 -15.12 3.72 8.93
N ARG A 219 -16.10 4.33 9.59
CA ARG A 219 -16.56 5.70 9.31
C ARG A 219 -15.54 6.75 9.73
N MET A 220 -14.85 6.57 10.87
CA MET A 220 -13.76 7.47 11.30
C MET A 220 -12.62 7.51 10.27
N LEU A 221 -12.32 6.37 9.64
CA LEU A 221 -11.24 6.25 8.66
C LEU A 221 -11.64 6.61 7.22
N ALA A 222 -12.93 6.84 6.97
CA ALA A 222 -13.41 7.14 5.63
C ALA A 222 -12.69 8.38 5.08
N GLY A 223 -12.22 8.30 3.83
CA GLY A 223 -11.54 9.42 3.19
C GLY A 223 -10.08 9.64 3.58
N LEU A 224 -9.56 8.94 4.59
CA LEU A 224 -8.14 8.99 4.92
C LEU A 224 -7.34 8.01 4.06
N LYS A 225 -6.25 8.51 3.47
CA LYS A 225 -5.22 7.70 2.82
C LYS A 225 -3.90 7.90 3.58
N GLY A 226 -3.23 6.80 3.93
CA GLY A 226 -1.94 6.83 4.61
C GLY A 226 -0.79 6.55 3.65
N TYR A 227 0.40 7.02 3.99
CA TYR A 227 1.66 6.80 3.29
C TYR A 227 2.75 6.56 4.33
N VAL A 228 3.56 5.50 4.16
CA VAL A 228 4.64 5.14 5.07
C VAL A 228 5.98 5.48 4.43
N THR A 229 6.87 6.09 5.19
CA THR A 229 8.23 6.39 4.76
C THR A 229 9.23 6.24 5.89
N ASN A 230 10.47 5.89 5.56
CA ASN A 230 11.63 5.97 6.46
C ASN A 230 12.33 7.34 6.42
N MET A 231 11.80 8.30 5.66
CA MET A 231 12.35 9.65 5.58
C MET A 231 11.81 10.56 6.69
N LEU A 232 12.72 11.30 7.31
CA LEU A 232 12.43 12.21 8.42
C LEU A 232 11.57 13.41 7.99
N VAL A 233 10.91 14.05 8.95
CA VAL A 233 10.08 15.24 8.73
C VAL A 233 10.89 16.40 8.14
N ASP A 234 12.13 16.57 8.62
CA ASP A 234 13.01 17.66 8.18
C ASP A 234 13.63 17.42 6.80
N SER A 235 13.66 16.18 6.29
CA SER A 235 14.25 15.87 5.00
C SER A 235 13.25 15.92 3.85
N VAL A 236 11.98 15.60 4.09
CA VAL A 236 10.93 15.56 3.06
C VAL A 236 9.60 16.06 3.64
N SER A 237 8.95 17.00 2.96
CA SER A 237 7.64 17.49 3.38
C SER A 237 6.55 16.45 3.16
N ALA A 238 5.51 16.45 4.00
CA ALA A 238 4.36 15.56 3.80
C ALA A 238 3.67 15.75 2.44
N THR A 239 3.65 16.98 1.92
CA THR A 239 3.09 17.26 0.59
C THR A 239 3.85 16.50 -0.51
N LEU A 240 5.19 16.46 -0.43
CA LEU A 240 6.02 15.72 -1.38
C LEU A 240 5.79 14.20 -1.26
N VAL A 241 5.66 13.67 -0.03
CA VAL A 241 5.33 12.25 0.19
C VAL A 241 4.01 11.89 -0.49
N ILE A 242 2.99 12.74 -0.33
CA ILE A 242 1.66 12.55 -0.90
C ILE A 242 1.71 12.62 -2.43
N SER A 243 2.29 13.68 -2.99
CA SER A 243 2.31 13.90 -4.44
C SER A 243 3.11 12.82 -5.17
N ALA A 244 4.22 12.37 -4.58
CA ALA A 244 5.03 11.28 -5.14
C ALA A 244 4.23 9.98 -5.28
N ASN A 245 3.39 9.61 -4.31
CA ASN A 245 2.57 8.40 -4.43
C ASN A 245 1.32 8.60 -5.30
N GLN A 246 0.78 9.82 -5.40
CA GLN A 246 -0.36 10.11 -6.27
C GLN A 246 0.01 9.97 -7.75
N ALA A 247 1.20 10.42 -8.14
CA ALA A 247 1.71 10.25 -9.51
C ALA A 247 1.89 8.79 -9.95
N LEU A 248 1.92 7.82 -9.01
CA LEU A 248 1.92 6.38 -9.35
C LEU A 248 0.52 5.88 -9.77
N GLN A 249 -0.54 6.58 -9.37
CA GLN A 249 -1.94 6.14 -9.56
C GLN A 249 -2.66 6.83 -10.71
N ASP A 250 -2.05 7.85 -11.30
CA ASP A 250 -2.56 8.65 -12.42
C ASP A 250 -1.98 8.14 -13.75
#